data_AF-A0A4Q2V994-F1
#
_entry.id   AF-A0A4Q2V994-F1
#
_cell.length_a   1.000
_cell.length_b   1.000
_cell.length_c   1.000
_cell.angle_alpha   90.00
_cell.angle_beta   90.00
_cell.angle_gamma   90.00
#
_symmetry.space_group_name_H-M   'P 1'
#
loop_
_entity.id
_entity.type
_entity.pdbx_description
1 polymer ?
#
loop_
_entity_poly.entity_id
_entity_poly.type
_entity_poly.pdbx_seq_one_letter_code
_entity_poly.pdbx_strand_id
1 'polypeptide(L)'
;MTILILRPAFKHPLRHLQRRFQTSPPKKDPIPVPATVAPLPLWQRLGPLTTAVQAYARAQNKSPYKTQVATAVVIYIAGDLSAQYVSGNEYDPVRTLRNAVIGCVAAIPNYKWFMFLSHNFNYSSRLLSLATKVTVGQVVFTPIFNTYFFGAQALLSGCDIPGTIERVKDTVPTSIINSCKLWPMVTAFSFSFLSIGWRPLFHGVVAVGWQTYLSFLNRMAEVKERERHEREGKMEVGERVGYAVAQAA
;
A
#
# COMPACT_ATOMS: atom_id res chain seq x y z
N MET A 1 -18.63 -71.77 72.22
CA MET A 1 -18.92 -73.00 71.47
C MET A 1 -19.08 -72.61 70.00
N THR A 2 -18.03 -72.79 69.19
CA THR A 2 -17.92 -73.85 68.13
C THR A 2 -18.72 -73.43 66.87
N ILE A 3 -18.25 -73.34 65.61
CA ILE A 3 -17.13 -73.92 64.85
C ILE A 3 -16.85 -73.02 63.62
N LEU A 4 -15.56 -72.76 63.32
CA LEU A 4 -15.08 -72.29 62.01
C LEU A 4 -15.30 -73.37 60.94
N ILE A 5 -16.04 -73.08 59.87
CA ILE A 5 -16.12 -73.95 58.69
C ILE A 5 -15.37 -73.32 57.51
N LEU A 6 -14.33 -74.04 57.09
CA LEU A 6 -13.45 -73.76 55.96
C LEU A 6 -14.20 -73.69 54.62
N ARG A 7 -13.83 -72.72 53.78
CA ARG A 7 -14.12 -72.71 52.34
C ARG A 7 -13.27 -73.78 51.63
N PRO A 8 -13.83 -74.55 50.69
CA PRO A 8 -13.04 -75.14 49.62
C PRO A 8 -13.03 -74.23 48.39
N ALA A 9 -11.82 -73.86 47.98
CA ALA A 9 -11.54 -73.22 46.71
C ALA A 9 -11.49 -74.29 45.61
N PHE A 10 -12.37 -74.21 44.61
CA PHE A 10 -12.19 -74.91 43.34
C PHE A 10 -12.75 -74.04 42.20
N LYS A 11 -11.88 -73.23 41.58
CA LYS A 11 -12.21 -72.46 40.37
C LYS A 11 -11.78 -73.29 39.16
N HIS A 12 -12.75 -73.62 38.30
CA HIS A 12 -12.53 -74.26 37.00
C HIS A 12 -11.52 -73.47 36.13
N PRO A 13 -10.50 -74.12 35.53
CA PRO A 13 -9.44 -73.40 34.83
C PRO A 13 -9.74 -73.10 33.34
N LEU A 14 -10.89 -73.41 32.76
CA LEU A 14 -11.02 -73.44 31.28
C LEU A 14 -11.77 -72.29 30.60
N ARG A 15 -12.01 -71.15 31.28
CA ARG A 15 -12.70 -70.00 30.65
C ARG A 15 -11.85 -69.16 29.69
N HIS A 16 -10.54 -69.32 29.68
CA HIS A 16 -9.64 -68.47 28.91
C HIS A 16 -9.35 -68.96 27.48
N LEU A 17 -9.66 -70.23 27.16
CA LEU A 17 -9.43 -70.79 25.81
C LEU A 17 -10.59 -70.49 24.84
N GLN A 18 -11.80 -70.21 25.34
CA GLN A 18 -12.98 -70.02 24.50
C GLN A 18 -13.05 -68.64 23.82
N ARG A 19 -12.19 -67.69 24.22
CA ARG A 19 -12.16 -66.33 23.65
C ARG A 19 -11.34 -66.20 22.36
N ARG A 20 -10.58 -67.23 21.98
CA ARG A 20 -9.61 -67.15 20.87
C ARG A 20 -10.20 -67.43 19.48
N PHE A 21 -11.47 -67.86 19.40
CA PHE A 21 -12.10 -68.27 18.14
C PHE A 21 -13.46 -67.60 17.86
N GLN A 22 -13.71 -66.39 18.39
CA GLN A 22 -14.79 -65.54 17.87
C GLN A 22 -14.24 -64.62 16.78
N THR A 23 -14.30 -65.06 15.53
CA THR A 23 -14.11 -64.20 14.37
C THR A 23 -15.35 -63.31 14.21
N SER A 24 -15.19 -62.01 14.44
CA SER A 24 -16.21 -61.01 14.11
C SER A 24 -16.36 -60.91 12.57
N PRO A 25 -17.58 -60.74 12.02
CA PRO A 25 -17.75 -60.54 10.58
C PRO A 25 -17.06 -59.23 10.14
N PRO A 26 -16.53 -59.16 8.90
CA PRO A 26 -15.79 -58.00 8.43
C PRO A 26 -16.72 -56.78 8.39
N LYS A 27 -16.32 -55.73 9.12
CA LYS A 27 -16.97 -54.43 9.09
C LYS A 27 -16.75 -53.85 7.68
N LYS A 28 -17.81 -53.69 6.89
CA LYS A 28 -17.72 -52.97 5.62
C LYS A 28 -17.43 -51.50 5.95
N ASP A 29 -16.22 -51.06 5.69
CA ASP A 29 -15.88 -49.65 5.80
C ASP A 29 -16.77 -48.85 4.83
N PRO A 30 -17.44 -47.78 5.29
CA PRO A 30 -18.14 -46.89 4.39
C PRO A 30 -17.14 -46.33 3.38
N ILE A 31 -17.48 -46.38 2.10
CA ILE A 31 -16.71 -45.74 1.03
C ILE A 31 -16.43 -44.29 1.46
N PRO A 32 -15.19 -43.79 1.44
CA PRO A 32 -14.92 -42.39 1.71
C PRO A 32 -15.68 -41.56 0.68
N VAL A 33 -16.74 -40.88 1.11
CA VAL A 33 -17.37 -39.85 0.30
C VAL A 33 -16.26 -38.88 -0.13
N PRO A 34 -16.13 -38.55 -1.43
CA PRO A 34 -15.19 -37.53 -1.87
C PRO A 34 -15.44 -36.31 -1.00
N ALA A 35 -14.41 -35.86 -0.27
CA ALA A 35 -14.52 -34.64 0.52
C ALA A 35 -14.98 -33.56 -0.46
N THR A 36 -16.22 -33.10 -0.32
CA THR A 36 -16.71 -31.92 -1.04
C THR A 36 -15.85 -30.79 -0.52
N VAL A 37 -14.74 -30.54 -1.21
CA VAL A 37 -13.79 -29.49 -0.85
C VAL A 37 -14.64 -28.23 -0.82
N ALA A 38 -14.83 -27.68 0.38
CA ALA A 38 -15.57 -26.45 0.55
C ALA A 38 -15.00 -25.45 -0.48
N PRO A 39 -15.84 -24.81 -1.31
CA PRO A 39 -15.34 -23.94 -2.35
C PRO A 39 -14.41 -22.93 -1.71
N LEU A 40 -13.12 -22.99 -2.06
CA LEU A 40 -12.11 -22.10 -1.53
C LEU A 40 -12.62 -20.66 -1.68
N PRO A 41 -12.46 -19.80 -0.65
CA PRO A 41 -12.86 -18.39 -0.71
C PRO A 41 -12.42 -17.77 -2.03
N LEU A 42 -13.25 -16.88 -2.61
CA LEU A 42 -13.01 -16.29 -3.94
C LEU A 42 -11.56 -15.78 -4.13
N TRP A 43 -10.96 -15.26 -3.06
CA TRP A 43 -9.58 -14.81 -3.03
C TRP A 43 -8.58 -15.92 -3.35
N GLN A 44 -8.73 -17.14 -2.81
CA GLN A 44 -7.88 -18.30 -3.11
C GLN A 44 -8.04 -18.83 -4.55
N ARG A 45 -9.09 -18.38 -5.27
CA ARG A 45 -9.23 -18.64 -6.71
C ARG A 45 -8.43 -17.67 -7.57
N LEU A 46 -7.88 -16.60 -6.99
CA LEU A 46 -6.98 -15.64 -7.64
C LEU A 46 -5.50 -16.09 -7.56
N GLY A 47 -5.24 -17.41 -7.61
CA GLY A 47 -3.98 -18.10 -7.30
C GLY A 47 -2.72 -17.23 -7.23
N PRO A 48 -2.23 -16.65 -8.35
CA PRO A 48 -1.03 -15.83 -8.37
C PRO A 48 -1.06 -14.60 -7.44
N LEU A 49 -2.18 -13.88 -7.39
CA LEU A 49 -2.35 -12.70 -6.55
C LEU A 49 -2.33 -13.09 -5.07
N THR A 50 -3.03 -14.16 -4.69
CA THR A 50 -2.98 -14.66 -3.32
C THR A 50 -1.59 -15.13 -2.92
N THR A 51 -0.87 -15.79 -3.82
CA THR A 51 0.51 -16.20 -3.56
C THR A 51 1.42 -14.99 -3.34
N ALA A 52 1.27 -13.93 -4.15
CA ALA A 52 2.02 -12.68 -4.00
C ALA A 52 1.71 -11.98 -2.66
N VAL A 53 0.43 -11.84 -2.32
CA VAL A 53 -0.03 -11.24 -1.05
C VAL A 53 0.51 -12.03 0.14
N GLN A 54 0.43 -13.36 0.11
CA GLN A 54 0.97 -14.22 1.17
C GLN A 54 2.49 -14.16 1.23
N ALA A 55 3.19 -14.07 0.10
CA ALA A 55 4.63 -13.91 0.05
C ALA A 55 5.06 -12.57 0.67
N TYR A 56 4.38 -11.49 0.34
CA TYR A 56 4.58 -10.19 0.97
C TYR A 56 4.32 -10.26 2.48
N ALA A 57 3.21 -10.88 2.91
CA ALA A 57 2.88 -11.03 4.32
C ALA A 57 4.00 -11.77 5.08
N ARG A 58 4.51 -12.86 4.52
CA ARG A 58 5.63 -13.63 5.10
C ARG A 58 6.91 -12.80 5.17
N ALA A 59 7.25 -12.08 4.10
CA ALA A 59 8.43 -11.22 4.04
C ALA A 59 8.34 -10.09 5.07
N GLN A 60 7.19 -9.42 5.15
CA GLN A 60 6.93 -8.33 6.08
C GLN A 60 7.03 -8.79 7.54
N ASN A 61 6.53 -10.00 7.87
CA ASN A 61 6.63 -10.56 9.21
C ASN A 61 8.05 -11.03 9.55
N LYS A 62 8.78 -11.58 8.58
CA LYS A 62 10.15 -12.09 8.78
C LYS A 62 11.17 -10.95 8.91
N SER A 63 11.09 -9.94 8.05
CA SER A 63 12.02 -8.82 8.04
C SER A 63 11.28 -7.55 7.58
N PRO A 64 10.65 -6.81 8.50
CA PRO A 64 9.83 -5.66 8.15
C PRO A 64 10.67 -4.57 7.47
N TYR A 65 11.83 -4.21 8.02
CA TYR A 65 12.65 -3.13 7.46
C TYR A 65 13.11 -3.40 6.01
N LYS A 66 13.58 -4.61 5.71
CA LYS A 66 13.99 -4.97 4.34
C LYS A 66 12.82 -4.93 3.37
N THR A 67 11.67 -5.45 3.80
CA THR A 67 10.44 -5.46 3.01
C THR A 67 9.97 -4.04 2.73
N GLN A 68 10.00 -3.15 3.73
CA GLN A 68 9.62 -1.75 3.59
C GLN A 68 10.52 -0.99 2.61
N VAL A 69 11.84 -1.20 2.67
CA VAL A 69 12.78 -0.59 1.72
C VAL A 69 12.51 -1.07 0.29
N ALA A 70 12.44 -2.38 0.09
CA ALA A 70 12.18 -2.94 -1.24
C ALA A 70 10.84 -2.44 -1.81
N THR A 71 9.81 -2.40 -0.97
CA THR A 71 8.47 -1.93 -1.33
C THR A 71 8.47 -0.46 -1.69
N ALA A 72 9.13 0.39 -0.89
CA ALA A 72 9.24 1.82 -1.17
C ALA A 72 9.96 2.08 -2.49
N VAL A 73 11.07 1.39 -2.77
CA VAL A 73 11.78 1.53 -4.06
C VAL A 73 10.85 1.20 -5.24
N VAL A 74 10.12 0.08 -5.17
CA VAL A 74 9.16 -0.30 -6.21
C VAL A 74 8.06 0.75 -6.39
N ILE A 75 7.49 1.24 -5.29
CA ILE A 75 6.44 2.28 -5.31
C ILE A 75 6.94 3.56 -5.97
N TYR A 76 8.13 4.03 -5.60
CA TYR A 76 8.68 5.29 -6.13
C TYR A 76 9.05 5.18 -7.60
N ILE A 77 9.62 4.05 -8.03
CA ILE A 77 9.85 3.77 -9.44
C ILE A 77 8.52 3.74 -10.20
N ALA A 78 7.53 2.98 -9.72
CA ALA A 78 6.24 2.88 -10.37
C ALA A 78 5.51 4.24 -10.45
N GLY A 79 5.58 5.03 -9.38
CA GLY A 79 4.99 6.37 -9.34
C GLY A 79 5.62 7.33 -10.33
N ASP A 80 6.95 7.31 -10.42
CA ASP A 80 7.66 8.17 -11.36
C ASP A 80 7.47 7.71 -12.82
N LEU A 81 7.56 6.41 -13.11
CA LEU A 81 7.26 5.87 -14.45
C LEU A 81 5.85 6.21 -14.90
N SER A 82 4.86 6.06 -14.02
CA SER A 82 3.46 6.37 -14.35
C SER A 82 3.26 7.86 -14.62
N ALA A 83 3.89 8.73 -13.81
CA ALA A 83 3.84 10.17 -14.05
C ALA A 83 4.54 10.55 -15.36
N GLN A 84 5.75 10.03 -15.62
CA GLN A 84 6.48 10.32 -16.85
C GLN A 84 5.72 9.89 -18.10
N TYR A 85 5.16 8.67 -18.09
CA TYR A 85 4.33 8.15 -19.18
C TYR A 85 3.15 9.06 -19.50
N VAL A 86 2.44 9.51 -18.45
CA VAL A 86 1.29 10.40 -18.63
C VAL A 86 1.70 11.79 -19.06
N SER A 87 2.86 12.31 -18.63
CA SER A 87 3.35 13.63 -19.03
C SER A 87 3.55 13.78 -20.54
N GLY A 88 3.80 12.68 -21.25
CA GLY A 88 4.04 12.70 -22.70
C GLY A 88 5.41 13.23 -23.12
N ASN A 89 6.28 13.53 -22.17
CA ASN A 89 7.69 13.86 -22.40
C ASN A 89 8.51 12.59 -22.65
N GLU A 90 9.73 12.76 -23.17
CA GLU A 90 10.70 11.67 -23.28
C GLU A 90 11.03 11.09 -21.90
N TYR A 91 11.26 9.78 -21.85
CA TYR A 91 11.56 9.08 -20.61
C TYR A 91 12.94 9.50 -20.07
N ASP A 92 12.96 9.99 -18.82
CA ASP A 92 14.16 10.35 -18.07
C ASP A 92 14.48 9.26 -17.02
N PRO A 93 15.48 8.39 -17.27
CA PRO A 93 15.88 7.35 -16.33
C PRO A 93 16.60 7.90 -15.09
N VAL A 94 17.27 9.06 -15.20
CA VAL A 94 17.98 9.69 -14.07
C VAL A 94 16.97 10.19 -13.04
N ARG A 95 15.85 10.76 -13.51
CA ARG A 95 14.73 11.14 -12.66
C ARG A 95 14.12 9.93 -11.95
N THR A 96 13.97 8.79 -12.62
CA THR A 96 13.47 7.56 -11.99
C THR A 96 14.43 7.04 -10.93
N LEU A 97 15.74 7.03 -11.20
CA LEU A 97 16.76 6.65 -10.23
C LEU A 97 16.74 7.57 -9.00
N ARG A 98 16.64 8.88 -9.21
CA ARG A 98 16.52 9.86 -8.11
C ARG A 98 15.31 9.57 -7.23
N ASN A 99 14.14 9.32 -7.81
CA ASN A 99 12.95 8.94 -7.05
C ASN A 99 13.15 7.64 -6.28
N ALA A 100 13.80 6.63 -6.87
CA ALA A 100 14.10 5.37 -6.20
C ALA A 100 14.99 5.58 -4.97
N VAL A 101 16.03 6.42 -5.07
CA VAL A 101 16.91 6.78 -3.94
C VAL A 101 16.14 7.51 -2.84
N ILE A 102 15.32 8.50 -3.20
CA ILE A 102 14.48 9.24 -2.24
C ILE A 102 13.54 8.29 -1.49
N GLY A 103 12.90 7.35 -2.21
CA GLY A 103 12.03 6.34 -1.62
C GLY A 103 12.77 5.37 -0.70
N CYS A 104 13.96 4.93 -1.09
CA CYS A 104 14.80 4.05 -0.29
C CYS A 104 15.14 4.67 1.07
N VAL A 105 15.58 5.94 1.07
CA VAL A 105 15.93 6.67 2.31
C VAL A 105 14.68 6.96 3.16
N ALA A 106 13.55 7.29 2.53
CA ALA A 106 12.30 7.57 3.23
C ALA A 106 11.61 6.34 3.83
N ALA A 107 11.94 5.12 3.36
CA ALA A 107 11.24 3.90 3.73
C ALA A 107 11.21 3.63 5.25
N ILE A 108 12.38 3.72 5.90
CA ILE A 108 12.52 3.41 7.33
C ILE A 108 11.88 4.50 8.21
N PRO A 109 12.14 5.81 8.01
CA PRO A 109 11.42 6.86 8.72
C PRO A 109 9.90 6.76 8.57
N ASN A 110 9.41 6.50 7.35
CA ASN A 110 7.98 6.37 7.09
C ASN A 110 7.38 5.18 7.85
N TYR A 111 8.03 4.01 7.80
CA TYR A 111 7.58 2.85 8.58
C TYR A 111 7.55 3.13 10.08
N LYS A 112 8.61 3.75 10.63
CA LYS A 112 8.68 4.15 12.04
C LYS A 112 7.59 5.17 12.40
N TRP A 113 7.24 6.08 11.50
CA TRP A 113 6.15 7.02 11.71
C TRP A 113 4.80 6.32 11.90
N PHE A 114 4.48 5.35 11.04
CA PHE A 114 3.26 4.55 11.20
C PHE A 114 3.28 3.74 12.50
N MET A 115 4.45 3.22 12.90
CA MET A 115 4.63 2.56 14.20
C MET A 115 4.32 3.51 15.36
N PHE A 116 4.91 4.70 15.33
CA PHE A 116 4.71 5.75 16.32
C PHE A 116 3.23 6.14 16.45
N LEU A 117 2.55 6.48 15.35
CA LEU A 117 1.14 6.86 15.39
C LEU A 117 0.24 5.72 15.91
N SER A 118 0.59 4.48 15.62
CA SER A 118 -0.20 3.32 16.04
C SER A 118 -0.11 3.05 17.53
N HIS A 119 1.04 3.30 18.15
CA HIS A 119 1.27 2.97 19.56
C HIS A 119 0.89 4.10 20.52
N ASN A 120 1.04 5.37 20.11
CA ASN A 120 0.97 6.50 21.03
C ASN A 120 -0.41 7.17 21.14
N PHE A 121 -1.28 7.02 20.15
CA PHE A 121 -2.58 7.73 20.10
C PHE A 121 -3.77 6.77 20.19
N ASN A 122 -3.84 5.99 21.27
CA ASN A 122 -4.94 5.04 21.51
C ASN A 122 -5.77 5.48 22.72
N TYR A 123 -6.91 6.08 22.45
CA TYR A 123 -7.87 6.55 23.44
C TYR A 123 -9.08 5.61 23.53
N SER A 124 -9.88 5.76 24.58
CA SER A 124 -11.13 5.01 24.74
C SER A 124 -12.10 5.19 23.55
N SER A 125 -12.18 6.40 23.01
CA SER A 125 -12.94 6.67 21.78
C SER A 125 -12.12 6.33 20.52
N ARG A 126 -12.68 5.46 19.67
CA ARG A 126 -12.10 5.11 18.37
C ARG A 126 -12.04 6.31 17.43
N LEU A 127 -13.08 7.15 17.43
CA LEU A 127 -13.12 8.34 16.59
C LEU A 127 -12.06 9.35 17.02
N LEU A 128 -11.89 9.56 18.33
CA LEU A 128 -10.85 10.45 18.86
C LEU A 128 -9.45 9.94 18.48
N SER A 129 -9.20 8.65 18.68
CA SER A 129 -7.92 8.02 18.28
C SER A 129 -7.61 8.22 16.81
N LEU A 130 -8.60 8.04 15.94
CA LEU A 130 -8.42 8.21 14.50
C LEU A 130 -8.20 9.67 14.12
N ALA A 131 -9.03 10.57 14.65
CA ALA A 131 -8.93 12.00 14.42
C ALA A 131 -7.56 12.53 14.86
N THR A 132 -7.08 12.16 16.05
CA THR A 132 -5.74 12.57 16.53
C THR A 132 -4.64 12.03 15.61
N LYS A 133 -4.69 10.76 15.19
CA LYS A 133 -3.66 10.20 14.28
C LYS A 133 -3.64 10.93 12.93
N VAL A 134 -4.82 11.23 12.38
CA VAL A 134 -4.94 12.00 11.13
C VAL A 134 -4.40 13.41 11.31
N THR A 135 -4.82 14.12 12.37
CA THR A 135 -4.40 15.50 12.64
C THR A 135 -2.88 15.58 12.87
N VAL A 136 -2.31 14.70 13.69
CA VAL A 136 -0.86 14.65 13.92
C VAL A 136 -0.11 14.31 12.62
N GLY A 137 -0.65 13.41 11.80
CA GLY A 137 -0.10 13.14 10.46
C GLY A 137 -0.10 14.36 9.54
N GLN A 138 -1.20 15.12 9.52
CA GLN A 138 -1.31 16.32 8.68
C GLN A 138 -0.41 17.47 9.19
N VAL A 139 -0.38 17.71 10.50
CA VAL A 139 0.33 18.87 11.09
C VAL A 139 1.84 18.63 11.23
N VAL A 140 2.28 17.39 11.41
CA VAL A 140 3.70 17.08 11.68
C VAL A 140 4.35 16.34 10.51
N PHE A 141 3.79 15.19 10.13
CA PHE A 141 4.43 14.35 9.11
C PHE A 141 4.41 14.98 7.74
N THR A 142 3.27 15.52 7.33
CA THR A 142 3.09 16.10 6.00
C THR A 142 4.08 17.23 5.72
N PRO A 143 4.28 18.26 6.59
CA PRO A 143 5.27 19.30 6.33
C PRO A 143 6.71 18.76 6.33
N ILE A 144 7.07 17.88 7.27
CA ILE A 144 8.42 17.30 7.34
C ILE A 144 8.73 16.48 6.09
N PHE A 145 7.80 15.60 5.71
CA PHE A 145 7.95 14.73 4.56
C PHE A 145 7.98 15.50 3.24
N ASN A 146 7.12 16.51 3.06
CA ASN A 146 7.15 17.35 1.87
C ASN A 146 8.45 18.15 1.76
N THR A 147 8.93 18.74 2.87
CA THR A 147 10.21 19.44 2.91
C THR A 147 11.36 18.54 2.50
N TYR A 148 11.40 17.33 3.07
CA TYR A 148 12.37 16.31 2.69
C TYR A 148 12.24 15.93 1.21
N PHE A 149 11.04 15.64 0.72
CA PHE A 149 10.83 15.15 -0.63
C PHE A 149 11.22 16.18 -1.69
N PHE A 150 10.73 17.42 -1.57
CA PHE A 150 11.06 18.49 -2.51
C PHE A 150 12.51 18.95 -2.38
N GLY A 151 13.04 19.01 -1.15
CA GLY A 151 14.45 19.32 -0.91
C GLY A 151 15.39 18.28 -1.51
N ALA A 152 15.13 16.99 -1.28
CA ALA A 152 15.93 15.91 -1.84
C ALA A 152 15.81 15.85 -3.37
N GLN A 153 14.60 16.05 -3.92
CA GLN A 153 14.42 16.21 -5.37
C GLN A 153 15.27 17.34 -5.93
N ALA A 154 15.30 18.50 -5.27
CA ALA A 154 16.07 19.66 -5.73
C ALA A 154 17.57 19.41 -5.71
N LEU A 155 18.10 18.95 -4.58
CA LEU A 155 19.53 18.68 -4.39
C LEU A 155 20.04 17.59 -5.35
N LEU A 156 19.29 16.49 -5.47
CA LEU A 156 19.66 15.39 -6.37
C LEU A 156 19.44 15.73 -7.86
N SER A 157 18.79 16.86 -8.17
CA SER A 157 18.74 17.41 -9.53
C SER A 157 19.90 18.37 -9.80
N GLY A 158 20.83 18.57 -8.86
CA GLY A 158 21.97 19.47 -8.99
C GLY A 158 21.69 20.93 -8.64
N CYS A 159 20.56 21.22 -7.99
CA CYS A 159 20.27 22.59 -7.51
C CYS A 159 21.21 22.96 -6.35
N ASP A 160 21.63 24.21 -6.31
CA ASP A 160 22.35 24.78 -5.17
C ASP A 160 21.44 24.89 -3.93
N ILE A 161 22.06 25.17 -2.77
CA ILE A 161 21.33 25.26 -1.50
C ILE A 161 20.30 26.42 -1.50
N PRO A 162 20.64 27.64 -1.96
CA PRO A 162 19.66 28.72 -2.09
C PRO A 162 18.46 28.35 -2.98
N GLY A 163 18.70 27.83 -4.18
CA GLY A 163 17.62 27.43 -5.09
C GLY A 163 16.78 26.26 -4.55
N THR A 164 17.39 25.37 -3.78
CA THR A 164 16.67 24.31 -3.06
C THR A 164 15.72 24.89 -2.00
N ILE A 165 16.17 25.88 -1.22
CA ILE A 165 15.34 26.52 -0.20
C ILE A 165 14.16 27.25 -0.84
N GLU A 166 14.40 27.96 -1.94
CA GLU A 166 13.35 28.65 -2.70
C GLU A 166 12.31 27.66 -3.24
N ARG A 167 12.76 26.58 -3.88
CA ARG A 167 11.88 25.50 -4.35
C ARG A 167 11.01 24.93 -3.22
N VAL A 168 11.60 24.69 -2.06
CA VAL A 168 10.86 24.18 -0.90
C VAL A 168 9.82 25.20 -0.43
N LYS A 169 10.17 26.49 -0.34
CA LYS A 169 9.25 27.56 0.05
C LYS A 169 8.06 27.68 -0.91
N ASP A 170 8.27 27.51 -2.20
CA ASP A 170 7.21 27.65 -3.20
C ASP A 170 6.31 26.41 -3.29
N THR A 171 6.90 25.21 -3.14
CA THR A 171 6.18 23.95 -3.39
C THR A 171 5.52 23.38 -2.14
N VAL A 172 6.13 23.51 -0.96
CA VAL A 172 5.64 22.86 0.27
C VAL A 172 4.27 23.38 0.72
N PRO A 173 4.00 24.71 0.80
CA PRO A 173 2.70 25.21 1.24
C PRO A 173 1.57 24.72 0.34
N THR A 174 1.77 24.82 -0.97
CA THR A 174 0.83 24.32 -1.99
C THR A 174 0.60 22.82 -1.87
N SER A 175 1.67 22.06 -1.64
CA SER A 175 1.58 20.60 -1.45
C SER A 175 0.81 20.23 -0.18
N ILE A 176 0.99 20.94 0.93
CA ILE A 176 0.25 20.70 2.18
C ILE A 176 -1.26 20.92 1.96
N ILE A 177 -1.64 22.05 1.35
CA ILE A 177 -3.04 22.37 1.08
C ILE A 177 -3.68 21.31 0.18
N ASN A 178 -2.99 20.90 -0.89
CA ASN A 178 -3.47 19.83 -1.76
C ASN A 178 -3.53 18.48 -1.06
N SER A 179 -2.59 18.21 -0.15
CA SER A 179 -2.54 16.97 0.61
C SER A 179 -3.76 16.80 1.51
N CYS A 180 -4.28 17.89 2.09
CA CYS A 180 -5.48 17.87 2.92
C CYS A 180 -6.75 17.40 2.18
N LYS A 181 -6.78 17.42 0.84
CA LYS A 181 -7.95 17.00 0.05
C LYS A 181 -8.13 15.48 0.03
N LEU A 182 -7.04 14.72 0.10
CA LEU A 182 -7.04 13.26 -0.12
C LEU A 182 -6.53 12.50 1.11
N TRP A 183 -5.40 12.93 1.67
CA TRP A 183 -4.68 12.15 2.67
C TRP A 183 -5.39 11.95 4.00
N PRO A 184 -6.25 12.86 4.51
CA PRO A 184 -7.02 12.60 5.72
C PRO A 184 -7.91 11.37 5.59
N MET A 185 -8.62 11.21 4.47
CA MET A 185 -9.48 10.04 4.22
C MET A 185 -8.66 8.77 4.04
N VAL A 186 -7.56 8.83 3.28
CA VAL A 186 -6.64 7.69 3.08
C VAL A 186 -6.06 7.22 4.41
N THR A 187 -5.64 8.16 5.26
CA THR A 187 -5.08 7.88 6.58
C THR A 187 -6.15 7.27 7.49
N ALA A 188 -7.35 7.86 7.53
CA ALA A 188 -8.47 7.35 8.30
C ALA A 188 -8.81 5.90 7.92
N PHE A 189 -8.87 5.61 6.62
CA PHE A 189 -9.10 4.25 6.09
C PHE A 189 -7.98 3.29 6.50
N SER A 190 -6.73 3.68 6.25
CA SER A 190 -5.53 2.89 6.55
C SER A 190 -5.46 2.47 8.03
N PHE A 191 -5.72 3.41 8.95
CA PHE A 191 -5.73 3.11 10.39
C PHE A 191 -6.96 2.32 10.85
N SER A 192 -8.06 2.34 10.09
CA SER A 192 -9.28 1.62 10.44
C SER A 192 -9.29 0.16 9.99
N PHE A 193 -8.71 -0.13 8.82
CA PHE A 193 -8.86 -1.42 8.14
C PHE A 193 -7.56 -2.18 7.95
N LEU A 194 -6.41 -1.49 7.96
CA LEU A 194 -5.13 -2.12 7.67
C LEU A 194 -4.30 -2.31 8.94
N SER A 195 -3.65 -3.47 9.02
CA SER A 195 -2.63 -3.73 10.03
C SER A 195 -1.35 -2.93 9.72
N ILE A 196 -0.57 -2.71 10.76
CA ILE A 196 0.54 -1.74 10.77
C ILE A 196 1.59 -1.94 9.67
N GLY A 197 1.88 -3.19 9.31
CA GLY A 197 2.85 -3.53 8.25
C GLY A 197 2.37 -3.27 6.83
N TRP A 198 1.06 -3.11 6.62
CA TRP A 198 0.46 -2.90 5.29
C TRP A 198 0.22 -1.43 4.99
N ARG A 199 0.21 -0.55 6.00
CA ARG A 199 -0.10 0.86 5.84
C ARG A 199 0.86 1.58 4.89
N PRO A 200 2.19 1.41 4.98
CA PRO A 200 3.10 2.08 4.05
C PRO A 200 2.90 1.63 2.59
N LEU A 201 2.66 0.33 2.37
CA LEU A 201 2.36 -0.20 1.04
C LEU A 201 1.08 0.44 0.48
N PHE A 202 0.00 0.45 1.26
CA PHE A 202 -1.26 1.06 0.86
C PHE A 202 -1.12 2.55 0.54
N HIS A 203 -0.50 3.32 1.43
CA HIS A 203 -0.25 4.75 1.19
C HIS A 203 0.61 4.95 -0.06
N GLY A 204 1.59 4.08 -0.30
CA GLY A 204 2.42 4.11 -1.50
C GLY A 204 1.65 3.85 -2.80
N VAL A 205 0.76 2.86 -2.82
CA VAL A 205 -0.11 2.60 -3.98
C VAL A 205 -1.01 3.81 -4.28
N VAL A 206 -1.60 4.42 -3.25
CA VAL A 206 -2.38 5.65 -3.41
C VAL A 206 -1.50 6.80 -3.92
N ALA A 207 -0.25 6.90 -3.44
CA ALA A 207 0.70 7.90 -3.92
C ALA A 207 1.01 7.74 -5.42
N VAL A 208 1.19 6.51 -5.92
CA VAL A 208 1.38 6.25 -7.37
C VAL A 208 0.21 6.79 -8.18
N GLY A 209 -1.02 6.49 -7.76
CA GLY A 209 -2.23 7.00 -8.40
C GLY A 209 -2.30 8.53 -8.37
N TRP A 210 -1.96 9.13 -7.23
CA TRP A 210 -1.91 10.58 -7.08
C TRP A 210 -0.87 11.25 -7.98
N GLN A 211 0.36 10.73 -8.04
CA GLN A 211 1.42 11.24 -8.91
C GLN A 211 1.01 11.19 -10.40
N THR A 212 0.36 10.09 -10.79
CA THR A 212 -0.15 9.91 -12.15
C THR A 212 -1.26 10.91 -12.48
N TYR A 213 -2.20 11.10 -11.56
CA TYR A 213 -3.30 12.06 -11.70
C TYR A 213 -2.81 13.50 -11.81
N LEU A 214 -1.86 13.92 -10.96
CA LEU A 214 -1.28 15.25 -11.06
C LEU A 214 -0.55 15.45 -12.39
N SER A 215 0.19 14.45 -12.86
CA SER A 215 0.86 14.54 -14.16
C SER A 215 -0.14 14.63 -15.32
N PHE A 216 -1.30 13.95 -15.21
CA PHE A 216 -2.37 14.04 -16.18
C PHE A 216 -2.97 15.45 -16.22
N LEU A 217 -3.30 16.01 -15.06
CA LEU A 217 -3.83 17.37 -14.97
C LEU A 217 -2.86 18.42 -15.53
N ASN A 218 -1.57 18.30 -15.20
CA ASN A 218 -0.55 19.20 -15.73
C ASN A 218 -0.48 19.15 -17.26
N ARG A 219 -0.47 17.95 -17.84
CA ARG A 219 -0.49 17.79 -19.30
C ARG A 219 -1.74 18.39 -19.93
N MET A 220 -2.91 18.21 -19.32
CA MET A 220 -4.14 18.82 -19.83
C MET A 220 -4.09 20.35 -19.78
N ALA A 221 -3.51 20.92 -18.72
CA ALA A 221 -3.33 22.36 -18.60
C ALA A 221 -2.39 22.90 -19.70
N GLU A 222 -1.24 22.25 -19.91
CA GLU A 222 -0.28 22.61 -20.96
C GLU A 222 -0.89 22.57 -22.37
N VAL A 223 -1.67 21.52 -22.68
CA VAL A 223 -2.37 21.40 -23.98
C VAL A 223 -3.36 22.56 -24.16
N LYS A 224 -4.16 22.86 -23.12
CA LYS A 224 -5.14 23.94 -23.17
C LYS A 224 -4.49 25.32 -23.33
N GLU A 225 -3.35 25.55 -22.69
CA GLU A 225 -2.56 26.78 -22.84
C GLU A 225 -2.03 26.93 -24.27
N ARG A 226 -1.48 25.85 -24.86
CA ARG A 226 -1.05 25.84 -26.27
C ARG A 226 -2.20 26.17 -27.22
N GLU A 227 -3.36 25.54 -27.06
CA GLU A 227 -4.56 25.85 -27.86
C GLU A 227 -5.04 27.30 -27.68
N ARG A 228 -4.83 27.89 -26.50
CA ARG A 228 -5.18 29.30 -26.25
C ARG A 228 -4.22 30.22 -27.00
N HIS A 229 -2.92 29.98 -26.93
CA HIS A 229 -1.91 30.74 -27.68
C HIS A 229 -2.07 30.60 -29.20
N GLU A 230 -2.40 29.41 -29.70
CA GLU A 230 -2.69 29.20 -31.14
C GLU A 230 -3.92 29.97 -31.60
N ARG A 231 -4.98 30.04 -30.78
CA ARG A 231 -6.19 30.82 -31.08
C ARG A 231 -5.90 32.32 -31.08
N GLU A 232 -5.15 32.81 -30.09
CA GLU A 232 -4.72 34.21 -30.01
C GLU A 232 -3.87 34.59 -31.22
N GLY A 233 -2.88 33.76 -31.59
CA GLY A 233 -2.06 33.99 -32.78
C GLY A 233 -2.87 34.01 -34.09
N LYS A 234 -3.86 33.12 -34.24
CA LYS A 234 -4.75 33.13 -35.42
C LYS A 234 -5.62 34.38 -35.50
N MET A 235 -6.11 34.89 -34.36
CA MET A 235 -6.86 36.15 -34.33
C MET A 235 -5.99 37.35 -34.72
N GLU A 236 -4.77 37.45 -34.17
CA GLU A 236 -3.84 38.54 -34.52
C GLU A 236 -3.43 38.52 -36.01
N VAL A 237 -3.26 37.34 -36.60
CA VAL A 237 -2.98 37.21 -38.04
C VAL A 237 -4.20 37.62 -38.85
N GLY A 238 -5.40 37.17 -38.47
CA GLY A 238 -6.64 37.55 -39.13
C GLY A 238 -6.90 39.06 -39.10
N GLU A 239 -6.64 39.71 -37.97
CA GLU A 239 -6.75 41.16 -37.81
C GLU A 239 -5.74 41.90 -38.70
N ARG A 240 -4.46 41.49 -38.70
CA ARG A 240 -3.43 42.07 -39.58
C ARG A 240 -3.78 41.95 -41.06
N VAL A 241 -4.27 40.80 -41.48
CA VAL A 241 -4.72 40.58 -42.88
C VAL A 241 -5.92 41.46 -43.20
N GLY A 242 -6.90 41.56 -42.30
CA GLY A 242 -8.06 42.44 -42.45
C GLY A 242 -7.66 43.91 -42.66
N TYR A 243 -6.73 44.43 -41.83
CA TYR A 243 -6.20 45.77 -42.00
C TYR A 243 -5.45 45.98 -43.32
N ALA A 244 -4.63 45.00 -43.74
CA ALA A 244 -3.90 45.09 -45.00
C ALA A 244 -4.83 45.11 -46.22
N VAL A 245 -5.89 44.28 -46.21
CA VAL A 245 -6.91 44.28 -47.27
C VAL A 245 -7.68 45.60 -47.29
N ALA A 246 -8.04 46.15 -46.13
CA ALA A 246 -8.74 47.43 -46.04
C ALA A 246 -7.89 48.62 -46.52
N GLN A 247 -6.56 48.56 -46.40
CA GLN A 247 -5.66 49.58 -46.95
C GLN A 247 -5.45 49.45 -48.47
N ALA A 248 -5.67 48.25 -49.03
CA ALA A 248 -5.48 47.97 -50.45
C ALA A 248 -6.76 48.22 -51.30
N ALA A 249 -7.90 48.46 -50.65
CA ALA A 249 -9.20 48.77 -51.27
C ALA A 249 -9.45 50.28 -51.32
#